data_AF-A0A3D2J6N9-F1
#
_entry.id   AF-A0A3D2J6N9-F1
#
_cell.length_a   1.000
_cell.length_b   1.000
_cell.length_c   1.000
_cell.angle_alpha   90.00
_cell.angle_beta   90.00
_cell.angle_gamma   90.00
#
_symmetry.space_group_name_H-M   'P 1'
#
loop_
_entity.id
_entity.type
_entity.pdbx_description
1 polymer ?
#
loop_
_entity_poly.entity_id
_entity_poly.type
_entity_poly.pdbx_seq_one_letter_code
_entity_poly.pdbx_strand_id
1 'polypeptide(L)' 'TNPDKAARLQQYYDAEQKLINDVAWLPIYQVTVQELRKPCVVGVVDNAQGLTPPDDWANVYISTNSNCANATVQ' A
#
# COMPACT_ATOMS: atom_id res chain seq x y z
N THR A 1 -11.79 -11.16 18.03
CA THR A 1 -10.82 -11.32 16.92
C THR A 1 -10.15 -12.68 17.07
N ASN A 2 -9.95 -13.44 16.00
CA ASN A 2 -9.21 -14.70 16.06
C ASN A 2 -7.70 -14.41 16.05
N PRO A 3 -6.94 -14.73 17.13
CA PRO A 3 -5.51 -14.48 17.20
C PRO A 3 -4.69 -15.48 16.37
N ASP A 4 -5.23 -16.66 16.07
CA ASP A 4 -4.61 -17.62 15.16
C ASP A 4 -4.74 -17.12 13.72
N LYS A 5 -3.59 -16.80 13.12
CA LYS A 5 -3.51 -16.25 11.76
C LYS A 5 -4.00 -17.24 10.70
N ALA A 6 -3.71 -18.54 10.86
CA ALA A 6 -4.09 -19.55 9.88
C ALA A 6 -5.60 -19.78 9.93
N ALA A 7 -6.15 -19.94 11.13
CA ALA A 7 -7.60 -20.08 11.31
C ALA A 7 -8.36 -18.83 10.84
N ARG A 8 -7.82 -17.62 11.08
CA ARG A 8 -8.42 -16.37 10.57
C ARG A 8 -8.37 -16.27 9.05
N LEU A 9 -7.28 -16.71 8.41
CA LEU A 9 -7.17 -16.70 6.97
C LEU A 9 -8.20 -17.65 6.33
N GLN A 10 -8.40 -18.83 6.90
CA GLN A 10 -9.46 -19.75 6.46
C GLN A 10 -10.85 -19.11 6.55
N GLN A 11 -11.14 -18.41 7.65
CA GLN A 11 -12.41 -17.68 7.81
C GLN A 11 -12.63 -16.61 6.75
N TYR A 12 -11.57 -15.93 6.29
CA TYR A 12 -11.67 -14.96 5.19
C TYR A 12 -11.98 -15.63 3.86
N TYR A 13 -11.33 -16.76 3.54
CA TYR A 13 -11.62 -17.52 2.33
C TYR A 13 -13.05 -18.07 2.31
N ASP A 14 -13.53 -18.60 3.44
CA ASP A 14 -14.91 -19.09 3.56
C ASP A 14 -15.93 -17.96 3.37
N ALA A 15 -15.63 -16.75 3.83
CA ALA A 15 -16.48 -15.58 3.63
C ALA A 15 -16.45 -15.10 2.17
N GLU A 16 -15.27 -15.02 1.56
CA GLU A 16 -15.10 -14.62 0.17
C GLU A 16 -15.83 -15.57 -0.79
N GLN A 17 -15.74 -16.89 -0.57
CA GLN A 17 -16.45 -17.88 -1.38
C GLN A 17 -17.97 -17.70 -1.33
N LYS A 18 -18.54 -17.35 -0.17
CA LYS A 18 -19.97 -17.08 -0.06
C LYS A 18 -20.37 -15.84 -0.86
N LEU A 19 -19.58 -14.77 -0.78
CA LEU A 19 -19.82 -13.56 -1.57
C LEU A 19 -19.74 -13.81 -3.09
N ILE A 20 -18.85 -14.71 -3.52
CA ILE A 20 -18.73 -15.14 -4.92
C ILE A 20 -19.97 -15.93 -5.34
N ASN A 21 -20.39 -16.92 -4.53
CA ASN A 21 -21.54 -17.77 -4.84
C ASN A 21 -22.83 -16.96 -4.97
N ASP A 22 -23.00 -15.95 -4.12
CA ASP A 22 -24.17 -15.07 -4.10
C ASP A 22 -24.05 -13.91 -5.10
N VAL A 23 -22.90 -13.79 -5.79
CA VAL A 23 -22.57 -12.69 -6.72
C VAL A 23 -22.84 -11.31 -6.08
N ALA A 24 -22.55 -11.19 -4.79
CA ALA A 24 -22.81 -9.96 -4.03
C ALA A 24 -21.94 -8.79 -4.53
N TRP A 25 -20.79 -9.11 -5.11
CA TRP A 25 -19.82 -8.18 -5.70
C TRP A 25 -18.97 -8.87 -6.77
N LEU A 26 -18.50 -8.11 -7.76
CA LEU A 26 -17.67 -8.60 -8.86
C LEU A 26 -16.41 -7.74 -8.96
N PRO A 27 -15.28 -8.14 -8.35
CA PRO A 27 -14.02 -7.41 -8.46
C PRO A 27 -13.55 -7.39 -9.92
N ILE A 28 -13.30 -6.19 -10.47
CA ILE A 28 -12.91 -6.02 -11.87
C ILE A 28 -11.41 -5.77 -12.00
N TYR A 29 -10.84 -4.98 -11.09
CA TYR A 29 -9.43 -4.61 -11.10
C TYR A 29 -8.95 -4.18 -9.71
N GLN A 30 -7.64 -4.22 -9.51
CA GLN A 30 -6.97 -3.53 -8.41
C GLN A 30 -6.38 -2.22 -8.95
N VAL A 31 -6.54 -1.13 -8.21
CA VAL A 31 -6.02 0.18 -8.62
C VAL A 31 -4.49 0.19 -8.48
N THR A 32 -3.80 0.71 -9.49
CA THR A 32 -2.39 1.09 -9.38
C THR A 32 -2.29 2.58 -9.08
N VAL A 33 -1.56 2.94 -8.04
CA VAL A 33 -1.26 4.34 -7.70
C VAL A 33 0.05 4.74 -8.37
N GLN A 34 0.03 5.89 -9.04
CA GLN A 34 1.21 6.49 -9.66
C GLN A 34 1.59 7.74 -8.87
N GLU A 35 2.82 7.80 -8.40
CA GLU A 35 3.33 8.93 -7.61
C GLU A 35 4.57 9.54 -8.23
N LEU A 36 4.69 10.87 -8.12
CA LEU A 36 5.91 11.59 -8.48
C LEU A 36 6.64 11.97 -7.20
N ARG A 37 7.83 11.39 -7.00
CA ARG A 37 8.68 11.65 -5.85
C ARG A 37 9.98 12.29 -6.28
N LYS A 38 10.36 13.39 -5.63
CA LYS A 38 11.68 13.99 -5.86
C LYS A 38 12.78 12.99 -5.44
N PRO A 39 13.87 12.85 -6.21
CA PRO A 39 14.95 11.89 -5.89
C PRO A 39 15.63 12.08 -4.53
N CYS A 40 15.52 13.29 -3.96
CA CYS A 40 16.08 13.64 -2.66
C CYS A 40 15.22 13.20 -1.47
N VAL A 41 13.99 12.74 -1.67
CA VAL A 41 13.14 12.17 -0.61
C VAL A 41 13.56 10.72 -0.38
N VAL A 42 14.14 10.45 0.78
CA VAL A 42 14.67 9.13 1.16
C VAL A 42 13.73 8.46 2.15
N GLY A 43 13.66 7.13 2.10
CA GLY A 43 13.01 6.31 3.12
C GLY A 43 11.51 6.05 2.92
N VAL A 44 10.87 6.68 1.94
CA VAL A 44 9.47 6.36 1.61
C VAL A 44 9.41 5.06 0.79
N VAL A 45 8.56 4.13 1.21
CA VAL A 45 8.35 2.83 0.56
C VAL A 45 6.93 2.75 -0.03
N ASP A 46 6.86 2.55 -1.33
CA ASP A 46 5.59 2.38 -2.03
C ASP A 46 5.07 0.95 -1.78
N ASN A 47 3.86 0.85 -1.26
CA ASN A 47 3.25 -0.43 -0.92
C ASN A 47 1.77 -0.45 -1.32
N ALA A 48 1.21 -1.66 -1.41
CA ALA A 48 -0.16 -1.88 -1.90
C ALA A 48 -1.25 -1.15 -1.07
N GLN A 49 -0.95 -0.77 0.17
CA GLN A 49 -1.90 -0.04 1.02
C GLN A 49 -1.77 1.49 0.87
N GLY A 50 -0.68 1.99 0.27
CA GLY A 50 -0.40 3.43 0.16
C GLY A 50 -0.20 4.10 1.52
N LEU A 51 0.24 3.36 2.55
CA LEU A 51 0.40 3.85 3.92
C LEU A 51 1.86 3.76 4.36
N THR A 52 2.33 4.77 5.10
CA THR A 52 3.60 4.70 5.83
C THR A 52 3.35 4.19 7.24
N PRO A 53 3.92 3.03 7.63
CA PRO A 53 3.80 2.53 9.00
C PRO A 53 4.27 3.56 10.04
N PRO A 54 3.66 3.61 11.23
CA PRO A 54 4.02 4.59 12.26
C PRO A 54 5.52 4.62 12.59
N ASP A 55 6.16 3.46 12.69
CA ASP A 55 7.57 3.33 13.06
C ASP A 55 8.54 3.73 11.93
N ASP A 56 8.05 3.80 10.68
CA ASP A 56 8.88 4.10 9.51
C ASP A 56 9.03 5.60 9.26
N TRP A 57 8.18 6.44 9.86
CA TRP A 57 8.20 7.90 9.66
C TRP A 57 9.53 8.55 10.05
N ALA A 58 10.22 8.01 11.06
CA ALA A 58 11.52 8.51 11.49
C ALA A 58 12.62 8.34 10.41
N ASN A 59 12.41 7.46 9.45
CA ASN A 59 13.36 7.17 8.37
C ASN A 59 13.07 7.97 7.09
N VAL A 60 11.99 8.78 7.07
CA VAL A 60 11.63 9.61 5.92
C VAL A 60 12.24 11.00 6.07
N TYR A 61 13.10 11.39 5.15
CA TYR A 61 13.76 12.71 5.19
C TYR A 61 14.18 13.22 3.81
N ILE A 62 14.54 14.50 3.76
CA ILE A 62 15.09 15.15 2.56
C ILE A 62 16.62 15.12 2.68
N SER A 63 17.28 14.43 1.74
CA SER A 63 18.74 14.40 1.66
C SER A 63 19.31 15.68 1.06
N THR A 64 20.57 15.98 1.37
CA THR A 64 21.33 17.11 0.80
C THR A 64 21.98 16.78 -0.55
N ASN A 65 21.57 15.68 -1.19
CA ASN A 65 22.11 15.26 -2.48
C ASN A 65 21.82 16.32 -3.56
N SER A 66 22.84 16.67 -4.34
CA SER A 66 22.76 17.65 -5.44
C SER A 66 21.74 17.29 -6.52
N ASN A 67 21.33 16.02 -6.60
CA ASN A 67 20.32 15.54 -7.55
C ASN A 67 18.87 15.83 -7.12
N CYS A 68 18.65 16.71 -6.14
CA CYS A 68 17.32 17.23 -5.80
C CYS A 68 16.84 18.21 -6.89
N ALA A 69 16.55 17.70 -8.07
CA ALA A 69 16.09 18.51 -9.19
C ALA A 69 14.75 19.20 -8.83
N ASN A 70 14.61 20.45 -9.26
CA ASN A 70 13.32 21.15 -9.29
C ASN A 70 12.39 20.42 -10.27
N ALA A 71 11.64 19.44 -9.78
CA ALA A 71 10.59 18.80 -10.55
C ALA A 71 9.44 19.81 -10.72
N THR A 72 9.42 20.53 -11.84
CA THR A 72 8.18 21.14 -12.34
C THR A 72 7.37 20.04 -13.00
N VAL A 73 6.17 19.79 -12.47
CA VAL A 73 5.16 19.00 -13.17
C VAL A 73 4.75 19.79 -14.41
N GLN A 74 4.90 19.20 -15.59
CA GLN A 74 4.54 19.80 -16.87
C GLN A 74 3.05 19.67 -17.14
#